data_AF-A0A5M6D431-F1
#
_entry.id   AF-A0A5M6D431-F1
#
_cell.length_a   1.000
_cell.length_b   1.000
_cell.length_c   1.000
_cell.angle_alpha   90.00
_cell.angle_beta   90.00
_cell.angle_gamma   90.00
#
_symmetry.space_group_name_H-M   'P 1'
#
loop_
_entity.id
_entity.type
_entity.pdbx_description
1 polymer ?
#
loop_
_entity_poly.entity_id
_entity_poly.type
_entity_poly.pdbx_seq_one_letter_code
_entity_poly.pdbx_strand_id
1 'polypeptide(L)'
;MDESIKCPAESRCEETRMRSFLGLGLRRSPGRFILLSMTSALILAGMPIGIGCKRTADHFESNQIPSRKEEPAESATLHANDDNPAGLDTSPVDTESPELTASAPSFDRPVTVAVNYSARKDGDGWRIEAQVSLRILSGHYIYGDLEENTPFEPLRVELILPDGMSRDTEWTYPVPLIQNGHATYVDSVSLTCQLRSSMKSQVPIGAVIRMQACNDEVCFPPATIERRDSVQWK
;
A
#
# COMPACT_ATOMS: atom_id res chain seq x y z
N MET A 1 27.10 25.84 -45.03
CA MET A 1 28.12 25.09 -44.28
C MET A 1 27.35 24.23 -43.31
N ASP A 2 27.25 22.97 -43.71
CA ASP A 2 26.39 21.92 -43.21
C ASP A 2 27.30 20.99 -42.39
N GLU A 3 27.05 20.81 -41.10
CA GLU A 3 27.71 19.78 -40.31
C GLU A 3 26.65 18.84 -39.71
N SER A 4 26.49 17.75 -40.44
CA SER A 4 25.69 16.58 -40.16
C SER A 4 26.13 15.87 -38.86
N ILE A 5 25.17 15.62 -37.98
CA ILE A 5 25.28 14.66 -36.89
C ILE A 5 25.33 13.25 -37.49
N LYS A 6 26.44 12.57 -37.24
CA LYS A 6 26.74 11.22 -37.72
C LYS A 6 26.20 10.19 -36.71
N CYS A 7 25.11 9.52 -37.05
CA CYS A 7 24.73 8.25 -36.41
C CYS A 7 25.50 7.10 -37.08
N PRO A 8 26.20 6.23 -36.33
CA PRO A 8 26.71 4.99 -36.90
C PRO A 8 25.57 3.97 -37.10
N ALA A 9 25.44 3.54 -38.34
CA ALA A 9 24.72 2.34 -38.75
C ALA A 9 25.66 1.13 -38.66
N GLU A 10 25.21 0.04 -38.03
CA GLU A 10 25.53 -1.38 -38.31
C GLU A 10 24.94 -2.22 -37.15
N SER A 11 23.70 -2.67 -37.20
CA SER A 11 23.24 -3.95 -37.77
C SER A 11 23.99 -5.20 -37.26
N ARG A 12 23.42 -5.86 -36.26
CA ARG A 12 23.33 -7.34 -36.22
C ARG A 12 22.11 -7.78 -35.40
N CYS A 13 21.03 -8.09 -36.12
CA CYS A 13 20.04 -9.04 -35.65
C CYS A 13 20.69 -10.43 -35.65
N GLU A 14 20.82 -11.06 -34.49
CA GLU A 14 21.16 -12.48 -34.42
C GLU A 14 19.94 -13.25 -33.92
N GLU A 15 19.26 -13.84 -34.89
CA GLU A 15 18.15 -14.77 -34.81
C GLU A 15 18.64 -16.09 -34.20
N THR A 16 18.39 -16.31 -32.90
CA THR A 16 18.69 -17.61 -32.27
C THR A 16 17.52 -18.57 -32.47
N ARG A 17 17.72 -19.38 -33.50
CA ARG A 17 17.01 -20.56 -33.97
C ARG A 17 16.56 -21.51 -32.84
N MET A 18 15.26 -21.82 -32.82
CA MET A 18 14.72 -23.03 -32.20
C MET A 18 15.41 -24.27 -32.78
N ARG A 19 15.89 -25.16 -31.90
CA ARG A 19 16.16 -26.56 -32.25
C ARG A 19 15.42 -27.49 -31.30
N SER A 20 14.43 -28.13 -31.89
CA SER A 20 13.79 -29.36 -31.44
C SER A 20 14.84 -30.43 -31.11
N PHE A 21 14.71 -31.06 -29.95
CA PHE A 21 15.27 -32.37 -29.68
C PHE A 21 14.14 -33.32 -29.29
N LEU A 22 13.78 -34.18 -30.24
CA LEU A 22 13.08 -35.43 -30.00
C LEU A 22 14.08 -36.42 -29.41
N GLY A 23 13.76 -36.99 -28.26
CA GLY A 23 14.53 -38.04 -27.61
C GLY A 23 13.62 -38.92 -26.77
N LEU A 24 13.16 -40.01 -27.37
CA LEU A 24 12.30 -41.05 -26.80
C LEU A 24 12.92 -41.70 -25.55
N GLY A 25 12.11 -41.86 -24.52
CA GLY A 25 12.41 -42.66 -23.32
C GLY A 25 11.13 -43.27 -22.75
N LEU A 26 10.59 -44.26 -23.46
CA LEU A 26 9.45 -45.08 -23.03
C LEU A 26 9.81 -45.90 -21.77
N ARG A 27 9.11 -45.67 -20.65
CA ARG A 27 8.84 -46.72 -19.65
C ARG A 27 7.34 -46.78 -19.37
N ARG A 28 6.79 -47.96 -19.64
CA ARG A 28 5.41 -48.40 -19.39
C ARG A 28 5.09 -48.42 -17.88
N SER A 29 3.92 -47.92 -17.51
CA SER A 29 3.03 -48.59 -16.55
C SER A 29 1.59 -48.06 -16.72
N PRO A 30 0.55 -48.90 -16.61
CA PRO A 30 -0.78 -48.61 -17.13
C PRO A 30 -1.73 -48.02 -16.08
N GLY A 31 -2.65 -47.17 -16.51
CA GLY A 31 -3.84 -46.88 -15.71
C GLY A 31 -4.56 -45.59 -16.07
N ARG A 32 -5.77 -45.76 -16.64
CA ARG A 32 -6.90 -44.81 -16.72
C ARG A 32 -6.88 -43.72 -17.80
N PHE A 33 -7.71 -44.01 -18.80
CA PHE A 33 -8.51 -43.09 -19.62
C PHE A 33 -9.08 -41.90 -18.84
N ILE A 34 -8.89 -40.68 -19.36
CA ILE A 34 -9.94 -39.64 -19.44
C ILE A 34 -9.72 -38.87 -20.77
N LEU A 35 -10.73 -38.93 -21.64
CA LEU A 35 -10.90 -38.08 -22.82
C LEU A 35 -11.27 -36.66 -22.38
N LEU A 36 -10.57 -35.63 -22.84
CA LEU A 36 -11.11 -34.27 -22.95
C LEU A 36 -10.52 -33.57 -24.17
N SER A 37 -11.43 -33.22 -25.08
CA SER A 37 -11.25 -32.50 -26.33
C SER A 37 -10.80 -31.07 -26.09
N MET A 38 -9.65 -30.66 -26.63
CA MET A 38 -9.23 -29.26 -26.72
C MET A 38 -9.43 -28.76 -28.15
N THR A 39 -10.33 -27.78 -28.30
CA THR A 39 -10.38 -26.90 -29.48
C THR A 39 -9.96 -25.51 -29.04
N SER A 40 -8.70 -25.16 -29.27
CA SER A 40 -8.19 -23.79 -29.24
C SER A 40 -8.28 -23.20 -30.64
N ALA A 41 -8.99 -22.08 -30.78
CA ALA A 41 -8.95 -21.23 -31.97
C ALA A 41 -8.21 -19.93 -31.62
N LEU A 42 -7.01 -19.78 -32.20
CA LEU A 42 -6.32 -18.49 -32.33
C LEU A 42 -7.03 -17.68 -33.41
N ILE A 43 -7.36 -16.42 -33.12
CA ILE A 43 -7.70 -15.42 -34.14
C ILE A 43 -6.61 -14.35 -34.12
N LEU A 44 -5.88 -14.29 -35.24
CA LEU A 44 -4.94 -13.23 -35.63
C LEU A 44 -5.66 -12.27 -36.57
N ALA A 45 -5.70 -10.98 -36.21
CA ALA A 45 -5.89 -9.81 -37.07
C ALA A 45 -5.66 -8.59 -36.16
N GLY A 46 -5.03 -7.47 -36.51
CA GLY A 46 -4.48 -6.90 -37.72
C GLY A 46 -4.16 -5.43 -37.38
N MET A 47 -3.01 -4.93 -37.83
CA MET A 47 -2.56 -3.52 -37.79
C MET A 47 -3.63 -2.53 -38.35
N PRO A 48 -3.63 -1.18 -38.10
CA PRO A 48 -2.46 -0.28 -38.24
C PRO A 48 -2.37 1.02 -37.38
N ILE A 49 -1.15 1.58 -37.37
CA ILE A 49 -0.71 3.00 -37.50
C ILE A 49 -1.53 4.11 -36.82
N GLY A 50 -0.87 4.89 -35.94
CA GLY A 50 -1.36 6.19 -35.47
C GLY A 50 -0.28 7.06 -34.82
N ILE A 51 0.33 7.92 -35.63
CA ILE A 51 1.27 9.00 -35.26
C ILE A 51 0.52 10.04 -34.42
N GLY A 52 1.11 10.55 -33.34
CA GLY A 52 0.49 11.64 -32.56
C GLY A 52 1.32 12.19 -31.40
N CYS A 53 2.49 12.75 -31.69
CA CYS A 53 3.18 13.65 -30.77
C CYS A 53 2.46 15.00 -30.76
N LYS A 54 1.83 15.40 -29.64
CA LYS A 54 1.46 16.79 -29.38
C LYS A 54 1.81 17.17 -27.95
N ARG A 55 2.86 17.99 -27.82
CA ARG A 55 3.07 18.90 -26.70
C ARG A 55 1.99 19.98 -26.76
N THR A 56 1.29 20.19 -25.66
CA THR A 56 0.66 21.47 -25.33
C THR A 56 1.16 21.84 -23.94
N ALA A 57 2.09 22.79 -23.93
CA ALA A 57 2.49 23.52 -22.75
C ALA A 57 1.49 24.67 -22.62
N ASP A 58 0.59 24.58 -21.64
CA ASP A 58 -0.28 25.68 -21.28
C ASP A 58 0.10 26.18 -19.89
N HIS A 59 0.67 27.38 -19.92
CA HIS A 59 0.40 28.51 -19.03
C HIS A 59 0.26 28.21 -17.53
N PHE A 60 1.39 28.33 -16.84
CA PHE A 60 1.48 28.56 -15.39
C PHE A 60 1.30 30.06 -15.14
N GLU A 61 0.08 30.49 -14.83
CA GLU A 61 -0.19 31.87 -14.40
C GLU A 61 -0.04 31.97 -12.88
N SER A 62 1.07 32.59 -12.48
CA SER A 62 1.47 32.87 -11.11
C SER A 62 0.77 34.16 -10.64
N ASN A 63 -0.24 34.05 -9.76
CA ASN A 63 -0.81 35.21 -9.09
C ASN A 63 -0.20 35.37 -7.70
N GLN A 64 0.69 36.36 -7.60
CA GLN A 64 1.26 36.88 -6.37
C GLN A 64 0.20 37.64 -5.57
N ILE A 65 0.01 37.26 -4.30
CA ILE A 65 -0.74 38.03 -3.30
C ILE A 65 0.27 38.91 -2.56
N PRO A 66 0.11 40.25 -2.53
CA PRO A 66 1.03 41.14 -1.84
C PRO A 66 0.87 41.10 -0.31
N SER A 67 2.02 41.02 0.35
CA SER A 67 2.24 41.21 1.78
C SER A 67 1.57 42.45 2.33
N ARG A 68 0.78 42.29 3.39
CA ARG A 68 0.43 43.38 4.31
C ARG A 68 1.24 43.23 5.59
N LYS A 69 2.17 44.16 5.78
CA LYS A 69 2.80 44.50 7.06
C LYS A 69 1.73 44.95 8.03
N GLU A 70 1.71 44.39 9.24
CA GLU A 70 1.30 45.10 10.44
C GLU A 70 2.32 44.80 11.55
N GLU A 71 3.05 45.85 11.91
CA GLU A 71 3.93 45.96 13.09
C GLU A 71 3.08 46.34 14.32
N PRO A 72 3.66 46.26 15.54
CA PRO A 72 2.95 45.92 16.77
C PRO A 72 2.38 47.13 17.51
N ALA A 73 1.39 46.88 18.36
CA ALA A 73 0.99 47.80 19.43
C ALA A 73 1.33 47.18 20.79
N GLU A 74 2.33 47.76 21.45
CA GLU A 74 2.48 47.73 22.90
C GLU A 74 1.33 48.48 23.59
N SER A 75 0.81 47.91 24.67
CA SER A 75 0.52 48.70 25.88
C SER A 75 0.37 47.80 27.10
N ALA A 76 1.17 48.11 28.12
CA ALA A 76 1.01 47.70 29.51
C ALA A 76 -0.40 48.09 30.03
N THR A 77 -0.98 47.45 31.05
CA THR A 77 -0.67 47.71 32.46
C THR A 77 -1.31 46.64 33.37
N LEU A 78 -0.62 46.38 34.48
CA LEU A 78 -1.00 45.54 35.62
C LEU A 78 -2.36 45.90 36.25
N HIS A 79 -3.11 44.87 36.66
CA HIS A 79 -3.83 44.89 37.94
C HIS A 79 -3.87 43.48 38.54
N ALA A 80 -3.27 43.36 39.72
CA ALA A 80 -3.39 42.22 40.60
C ALA A 80 -4.81 42.15 41.19
N ASN A 81 -5.40 40.96 41.22
CA ASN A 81 -6.39 40.58 42.21
C ASN A 81 -6.10 39.12 42.58
N ASP A 82 -5.54 38.94 43.77
CA ASP A 82 -5.65 37.72 44.57
C ASP A 82 -7.12 37.56 44.95
N ASP A 83 -7.70 36.39 44.65
CA ASP A 83 -8.70 35.71 45.49
C ASP A 83 -9.03 34.33 44.89
N ASN A 84 -8.37 33.30 45.41
CA ASN A 84 -8.76 31.88 45.31
C ASN A 84 -9.60 31.57 46.57
N PRO A 85 -10.74 30.85 46.51
CA PRO A 85 -10.68 29.38 46.56
C PRO A 85 -11.89 28.67 45.92
N ALA A 86 -11.66 27.83 44.91
CA ALA A 86 -12.42 26.60 44.69
C ALA A 86 -11.81 25.81 43.53
N GLY A 87 -10.88 24.92 43.87
CA GLY A 87 -10.43 23.86 42.97
C GLY A 87 -11.58 22.89 42.72
N LEU A 88 -12.33 23.12 41.64
CA LEU A 88 -13.04 22.08 40.93
C LEU A 88 -12.14 21.69 39.76
N ASP A 89 -11.27 20.72 40.05
CA ASP A 89 -10.44 20.00 39.10
C ASP A 89 -11.37 19.28 38.11
N THR A 90 -11.81 20.05 37.11
CA THR A 90 -12.51 19.52 35.96
C THR A 90 -11.43 19.21 34.95
N SER A 91 -10.76 18.08 35.17
CA SER A 91 -9.96 17.45 34.12
C SER A 91 -10.82 17.41 32.85
N PRO A 92 -10.35 17.93 31.70
CA PRO A 92 -11.04 17.67 30.46
C PRO A 92 -11.00 16.17 30.24
N VAL A 93 -12.15 15.53 30.44
CA VAL A 93 -12.38 14.18 29.96
C VAL A 93 -12.31 14.29 28.45
N ASP A 94 -11.13 13.99 27.91
CA ASP A 94 -10.95 13.66 26.51
C ASP A 94 -11.97 12.56 26.21
N THR A 95 -13.06 12.98 25.61
CA THR A 95 -14.00 12.08 24.96
C THR A 95 -13.28 11.64 23.69
N GLU A 96 -12.35 10.71 23.89
CA GLU A 96 -11.75 9.93 22.81
C GLU A 96 -12.89 9.10 22.23
N SER A 97 -13.52 9.67 21.19
CA SER A 97 -14.13 8.86 20.12
C SER A 97 -13.13 7.76 19.81
N PRO A 98 -13.53 6.47 19.75
CA PRO A 98 -12.58 5.40 19.48
C PRO A 98 -12.10 5.55 18.03
N GLU A 99 -11.11 6.42 17.82
CA GLU A 99 -10.22 6.32 16.69
C GLU A 99 -9.45 5.03 16.94
N LEU A 100 -9.93 3.95 16.32
CA LEU A 100 -9.35 2.62 16.29
C LEU A 100 -7.97 2.67 15.61
N THR A 101 -7.03 3.35 16.25
CA THR A 101 -5.66 3.54 15.82
C THR A 101 -4.80 2.48 16.50
N ALA A 102 -3.71 2.07 15.84
CA ALA A 102 -2.81 1.11 16.44
C ALA A 102 -2.28 1.64 17.78
N SER A 103 -2.21 0.75 18.78
CA SER A 103 -1.63 1.09 20.09
C SER A 103 -0.19 1.59 19.94
N ALA A 104 0.33 2.31 20.93
CA ALA A 104 1.72 2.78 20.88
C ALA A 104 2.72 1.60 20.78
N PRO A 105 3.74 1.70 19.91
CA PRO A 105 4.80 0.70 19.83
C PRO A 105 5.77 0.82 21.01
N SER A 106 6.55 -0.23 21.24
CA SER A 106 7.52 -0.34 22.34
C SER A 106 8.81 -1.01 21.86
N PHE A 107 9.89 -0.99 22.63
CA PHE A 107 11.18 -1.56 22.20
C PHE A 107 11.11 -3.07 21.90
N ASP A 108 10.29 -3.82 22.64
CA ASP A 108 10.03 -5.25 22.43
C ASP A 108 9.06 -5.52 21.26
N ARG A 109 8.28 -4.51 20.88
CA ARG A 109 7.29 -4.56 19.79
C ARG A 109 7.39 -3.26 18.99
N PRO A 110 8.42 -3.13 18.14
CA PRO A 110 8.71 -1.88 17.43
C PRO A 110 7.62 -1.52 16.43
N VAL A 111 6.72 -2.46 16.10
CA VAL A 111 5.58 -2.22 15.21
C VAL A 111 4.30 -2.75 15.85
N THR A 112 3.26 -1.92 15.82
CA THR A 112 1.89 -2.29 16.22
C THR A 112 0.94 -2.10 15.05
N VAL A 113 -0.15 -2.87 15.04
CA VAL A 113 -1.10 -2.92 13.92
C VAL A 113 -2.53 -2.88 14.42
N ALA A 114 -3.33 -2.03 13.78
CA ALA A 114 -4.79 -2.01 13.85
C ALA A 114 -5.38 -2.27 12.45
N VAL A 115 -6.55 -2.91 12.43
CA VAL A 115 -7.30 -3.19 11.21
C VAL A 115 -8.70 -2.63 11.39
N ASN A 116 -9.15 -1.87 10.40
CA ASN A 116 -10.45 -1.20 10.41
C ASN A 116 -11.22 -1.54 9.15
N TYR A 117 -12.53 -1.56 9.29
CA TYR A 117 -13.44 -1.83 8.17
C TYR A 117 -14.56 -0.81 8.18
N SER A 118 -14.77 -0.15 7.05
CA SER A 118 -15.96 0.65 6.82
C SER A 118 -16.76 0.04 5.69
N ALA A 119 -18.08 -0.05 5.84
CA ALA A 119 -18.96 -0.67 4.87
C ALA A 119 -20.00 0.32 4.39
N ARG A 120 -20.29 0.29 3.09
CA ARG A 120 -21.42 1.01 2.49
C ARG A 120 -22.20 0.08 1.57
N LYS A 121 -23.51 0.26 1.56
CA LYS A 121 -24.40 -0.50 0.67
C LYS A 121 -24.09 -0.17 -0.79
N ASP A 122 -23.98 -1.20 -1.63
CA ASP A 122 -23.73 -1.09 -3.07
C ASP A 122 -24.66 -2.07 -3.81
N GLY A 123 -25.84 -1.59 -4.23
CA GLY A 123 -26.90 -2.44 -4.76
C GLY A 123 -27.44 -3.43 -3.74
N ASP A 124 -27.46 -4.71 -4.11
CA ASP A 124 -27.85 -5.83 -3.23
C ASP A 124 -26.73 -6.34 -2.32
N GLY A 125 -25.53 -5.77 -2.46
CA GLY A 125 -24.36 -6.12 -1.65
C GLY A 125 -23.76 -4.93 -0.92
N TRP A 126 -22.49 -5.07 -0.57
CA TRP A 126 -21.70 -4.11 0.19
C TRP A 126 -20.36 -3.89 -0.48
N ARG A 127 -19.93 -2.62 -0.52
CA ARG A 127 -18.54 -2.26 -0.72
C ARG A 127 -17.93 -1.95 0.63
N ILE A 128 -16.82 -2.62 0.94
CA ILE A 128 -16.13 -2.50 2.22
C ILE A 128 -14.74 -1.95 1.94
N GLU A 129 -14.33 -0.95 2.69
CA GLU A 129 -12.95 -0.47 2.72
C GLU A 129 -12.27 -1.06 3.94
N ALA A 130 -11.25 -1.89 3.69
CA ALA A 130 -10.37 -2.40 4.72
C ALA A 130 -9.15 -1.50 4.82
N GLN A 131 -8.85 -1.02 6.02
CA GLN A 131 -7.69 -0.19 6.31
C GLN A 131 -6.80 -0.90 7.33
N VAL A 132 -5.51 -1.02 7.02
CA VAL A 132 -4.49 -1.52 7.95
C VAL A 132 -3.59 -0.36 8.31
N SER A 133 -3.56 -0.03 9.60
CA SER A 133 -2.74 1.04 10.15
C SER A 133 -1.62 0.46 11.00
N LEU A 134 -0.38 0.78 10.64
CA LEU A 134 0.81 0.40 11.39
C LEU A 134 1.38 1.64 12.08
N ARG A 135 1.85 1.49 13.32
CA ARG A 135 2.71 2.47 13.99
C ARG A 135 4.06 1.84 14.23
N ILE A 136 5.11 2.60 13.93
CA ILE A 136 6.50 2.18 13.98
C ILE A 136 7.19 3.00 15.07
N LEU A 137 7.93 2.35 15.95
CA LEU A 137 8.69 3.02 17.00
C LEU A 137 9.70 3.97 16.36
N SER A 138 9.84 5.18 16.92
CA SER A 138 10.81 6.14 16.42
C SER A 138 12.23 5.55 16.38
N GLY A 139 13.00 5.92 15.35
CA GLY A 139 14.31 5.33 15.07
C GLY A 139 14.27 3.92 14.46
N HIS A 140 13.08 3.36 14.21
CA HIS A 140 12.90 2.11 13.48
C HIS A 140 12.23 2.34 12.14
N TYR A 141 12.41 1.38 11.24
CA TYR A 141 11.77 1.33 9.94
C TYR A 141 11.38 -0.10 9.58
N ILE A 142 10.45 -0.23 8.64
CA ILE A 142 10.13 -1.50 7.97
C ILE A 142 10.36 -1.36 6.48
N TYR A 143 10.61 -2.48 5.81
CA TYR A 143 10.78 -2.48 4.36
C TYR A 143 9.44 -2.43 3.62
N GLY A 144 9.38 -1.61 2.57
CA GLY A 144 8.32 -1.64 1.57
C GLY A 144 8.57 -2.74 0.55
N ASP A 145 8.46 -2.44 -0.74
CA ASP A 145 8.87 -3.40 -1.77
C ASP A 145 10.40 -3.53 -1.85
N LEU A 146 10.84 -4.77 -1.99
CA LEU A 146 12.25 -5.14 -2.10
C LEU A 146 12.48 -5.92 -3.39
N GLU A 147 13.72 -5.88 -3.87
CA GLU A 147 14.16 -6.71 -4.98
C GLU A 147 14.11 -8.20 -4.60
N GLU A 148 13.92 -9.04 -5.62
CA GLU A 148 14.00 -10.49 -5.44
C GLU A 148 15.40 -10.89 -4.92
N ASN A 149 15.43 -11.78 -3.93
CA ASN A 149 16.65 -12.30 -3.27
C ASN A 149 17.34 -11.38 -2.25
N THR A 150 16.64 -10.37 -1.72
CA THR A 150 17.10 -9.67 -0.51
C THR A 150 16.92 -10.55 0.73
N PRO A 151 17.77 -10.41 1.77
CA PRO A 151 17.65 -11.18 3.01
C PRO A 151 16.59 -10.63 3.98
N PHE A 152 15.88 -9.58 3.58
CA PHE A 152 14.94 -8.86 4.44
C PHE A 152 13.48 -9.16 4.08
N GLU A 153 12.59 -9.11 5.06
CA GLU A 153 11.15 -9.35 4.84
C GLU A 153 10.41 -8.04 4.55
N PRO A 154 9.83 -7.86 3.34
CA PRO A 154 9.03 -6.69 3.00
C PRO A 154 7.66 -6.70 3.72
N LEU A 155 7.04 -5.53 3.84
CA LEU A 155 5.67 -5.42 4.32
C LEU A 155 4.71 -6.10 3.33
N ARG A 156 4.00 -7.13 3.83
CA ARG A 156 2.97 -7.85 3.09
C ARG A 156 1.72 -8.00 3.94
N VAL A 157 0.57 -7.75 3.32
CA VAL A 157 -0.74 -7.91 3.96
C VAL A 157 -1.61 -8.84 3.13
N GLU A 158 -2.06 -9.91 3.76
CA GLU A 158 -2.99 -10.88 3.18
C GLU A 158 -4.30 -10.88 3.96
N LEU A 159 -5.41 -11.00 3.24
CA LEU A 159 -6.74 -11.12 3.82
C LEU A 159 -7.23 -12.56 3.72
N ILE A 160 -7.79 -13.06 4.81
CA ILE A 160 -8.51 -14.33 4.86
C ILE A 160 -10.00 -13.97 4.80
N LEU A 161 -10.58 -14.12 3.61
CA LEU A 161 -11.96 -13.75 3.33
C LEU A 161 -12.87 -14.99 3.39
N PRO A 162 -14.08 -14.87 3.97
CA PRO A 162 -15.09 -15.92 3.91
C PRO A 162 -15.70 -16.02 2.51
N ASP A 163 -16.41 -17.12 2.25
CA ASP A 163 -17.16 -17.31 1.00
C ASP A 163 -18.17 -16.18 0.78
N GLY A 164 -18.29 -15.72 -0.47
CA GLY A 164 -19.16 -14.59 -0.83
C GLY A 164 -18.52 -13.21 -0.62
N MET A 165 -17.26 -13.16 -0.19
CA MET A 165 -16.40 -11.97 -0.27
C MET A 165 -15.32 -12.12 -1.32
N SER A 166 -14.96 -11.01 -1.94
CA SER A 166 -13.79 -10.91 -2.80
C SER A 166 -13.12 -9.56 -2.64
N ARG A 167 -11.82 -9.55 -2.92
CA ARG A 167 -11.05 -8.31 -3.03
C ARG A 167 -11.34 -7.66 -4.39
N ASP A 168 -11.73 -6.39 -4.37
CA ASP A 168 -12.02 -5.58 -5.57
C ASP A 168 -10.77 -4.86 -6.08
N THR A 169 -9.91 -4.41 -5.16
CA THR A 169 -8.66 -3.71 -5.49
C THR A 169 -7.48 -4.33 -4.77
N GLU A 170 -6.29 -4.23 -5.37
CA GLU A 170 -5.04 -4.46 -4.65
C GLU A 170 -4.89 -3.47 -3.47
N TRP A 171 -3.96 -3.79 -2.57
CA TRP A 171 -3.58 -2.87 -1.50
C TRP A 171 -2.93 -1.63 -2.07
N THR A 172 -3.39 -0.46 -1.62
CA THR A 172 -2.75 0.83 -1.89
C THR A 172 -1.76 1.12 -0.76
N TYR A 173 -0.49 1.20 -1.11
CA TYR A 173 0.60 1.54 -0.19
C TYR A 173 0.91 3.03 -0.27
N PRO A 174 1.29 3.68 0.85
CA PRO A 174 1.82 5.04 0.80
C PRO A 174 3.17 5.06 0.08
N VAL A 175 3.57 6.24 -0.37
CA VAL A 175 4.88 6.45 -0.99
C VAL A 175 5.97 6.18 0.07
N PRO A 176 6.89 5.24 -0.18
CA PRO A 176 7.96 4.95 0.76
C PRO A 176 9.05 6.02 0.74
N LEU A 177 9.82 6.08 1.82
CA LEU A 177 11.12 6.74 1.81
C LEU A 177 12.15 5.82 1.16
N ILE A 178 13.21 6.39 0.58
CA ILE A 178 14.33 5.60 0.08
C ILE A 178 15.49 5.78 1.05
N GLN A 179 15.85 4.69 1.74
CA GLN A 179 16.96 4.65 2.70
C GLN A 179 17.91 3.51 2.33
N ASN A 180 19.20 3.81 2.22
CA ASN A 180 20.23 2.84 1.84
C ASN A 180 19.90 2.05 0.55
N GLY A 181 19.20 2.68 -0.40
CA GLY A 181 18.79 2.04 -1.66
C GLY A 181 17.52 1.18 -1.56
N HIS A 182 16.87 1.11 -0.41
CA HIS A 182 15.65 0.33 -0.19
C HIS A 182 14.45 1.23 0.07
N ALA A 183 13.27 0.80 -0.37
CA ALA A 183 12.00 1.41 0.02
C ALA A 183 11.73 1.08 1.50
N THR A 184 11.53 2.10 2.32
CA THR A 184 11.26 1.96 3.76
C THR A 184 10.09 2.82 4.19
N TYR A 185 9.49 2.42 5.32
CA TYR A 185 8.48 3.20 6.02
C TYR A 185 8.92 3.48 7.45
N VAL A 186 8.60 4.67 7.93
CA VAL A 186 8.88 5.17 9.29
C VAL A 186 7.60 5.73 9.89
N ASP A 187 7.57 5.88 11.22
CA ASP A 187 6.49 6.46 12.04
C ASP A 187 5.11 5.78 11.91
N SER A 188 4.48 5.87 10.74
CA SER A 188 3.16 5.30 10.49
C SER A 188 2.95 4.91 9.03
N VAL A 189 2.18 3.85 8.81
CA VAL A 189 1.79 3.37 7.48
C VAL A 189 0.30 3.10 7.48
N SER A 190 -0.40 3.58 6.45
CA SER A 190 -1.82 3.27 6.25
C SER A 190 -2.02 2.64 4.88
N LEU A 191 -2.50 1.40 4.88
CA LEU A 191 -2.81 0.63 3.69
C LEU A 191 -4.31 0.54 3.55
N THR A 192 -4.82 0.68 2.32
CA THR A 192 -6.26 0.51 2.05
C THR A 192 -6.51 -0.43 0.89
N CYS A 193 -7.59 -1.20 0.97
CA CYS A 193 -8.10 -1.98 -0.15
C CYS A 193 -9.63 -2.01 -0.11
N GLN A 194 -10.25 -2.24 -1.26
CA GLN A 194 -11.70 -2.38 -1.37
C GLN A 194 -12.06 -3.86 -1.51
N LEU A 195 -13.12 -4.25 -0.82
CA LEU A 195 -13.72 -5.57 -0.87
C LEU A 195 -15.17 -5.45 -1.34
N ARG A 196 -15.68 -6.52 -1.95
CA ARG A 196 -17.11 -6.71 -2.24
C ARG A 196 -17.66 -7.86 -1.40
N SER A 197 -18.89 -7.70 -0.95
CA SER A 197 -19.63 -8.73 -0.21
C SER A 197 -21.08 -8.76 -0.67
N SER A 198 -21.61 -9.94 -0.96
CA SER A 198 -23.05 -10.15 -1.19
C SER A 198 -23.81 -10.54 0.08
N MET A 199 -23.11 -10.64 1.22
CA MET A 199 -23.68 -11.14 2.46
C MET A 199 -24.46 -10.06 3.22
N LYS A 200 -25.50 -10.51 3.92
CA LYS A 200 -26.47 -9.62 4.60
C LYS A 200 -26.19 -9.40 6.09
N SER A 201 -25.19 -10.08 6.65
CA SER A 201 -24.95 -10.14 8.10
C SER A 201 -23.46 -10.09 8.45
N GLN A 202 -23.17 -9.96 9.74
CA GLN A 202 -21.82 -10.05 10.31
C GLN A 202 -21.00 -11.19 9.71
N VAL A 203 -19.74 -10.92 9.36
CA VAL A 203 -18.80 -11.98 9.00
C VAL A 203 -17.41 -11.79 9.62
N PRO A 204 -16.70 -12.91 9.85
CA PRO A 204 -15.29 -12.86 10.22
C PRO A 204 -14.44 -12.48 9.01
N ILE A 205 -13.52 -11.53 9.19
CA ILE A 205 -12.45 -11.22 8.26
C ILE A 205 -11.12 -11.39 9.02
N GLY A 206 -10.20 -12.15 8.44
CA GLY A 206 -8.84 -12.28 8.95
C GLY A 206 -7.86 -11.41 8.18
N ALA A 207 -6.82 -10.92 8.85
CA ALA A 207 -5.67 -10.28 8.23
C ALA A 207 -4.37 -10.90 8.77
N VAL A 208 -3.45 -11.20 7.86
CA VAL A 208 -2.09 -11.67 8.17
C VAL A 208 -1.11 -10.62 7.65
N ILE A 209 -0.39 -9.98 8.58
CA ILE A 209 0.57 -8.94 8.29
C ILE A 209 1.98 -9.50 8.55
N ARG A 210 2.81 -9.52 7.51
CA ARG A 210 4.21 -9.94 7.57
C ARG A 210 5.11 -8.75 7.31
N MET A 211 6.21 -8.67 8.06
CA MET A 211 7.16 -7.57 7.96
C MET A 211 8.42 -7.89 8.79
N GLN A 212 9.48 -7.16 8.51
CA GLN A 212 10.65 -7.09 9.39
C GLN A 212 10.91 -5.63 9.76
N ALA A 213 11.12 -5.39 11.05
CA ALA A 213 11.55 -4.09 11.57
C ALA A 213 13.06 -4.07 11.76
N CYS A 214 13.68 -2.94 11.45
CA CYS A 214 15.09 -2.68 11.67
C CYS A 214 15.29 -1.29 12.26
N ASN A 215 16.46 -1.05 12.81
CA ASN A 215 16.99 0.28 13.09
C ASN A 215 18.37 0.41 12.42
N ASP A 216 19.15 1.43 12.79
CA ASP A 216 20.46 1.68 12.18
C ASP A 216 21.54 0.65 12.58
N GLU A 217 21.30 -0.13 13.64
CA GLU A 217 22.26 -1.07 14.20
C GLU A 217 21.91 -2.53 13.92
N VAL A 218 20.62 -2.87 13.94
CA VAL A 218 20.15 -4.25 13.92
C VAL A 218 18.76 -4.40 13.29
N CYS A 219 18.55 -5.55 12.65
CA CYS A 219 17.24 -6.01 12.22
C CYS A 219 16.68 -7.04 13.20
N PHE A 220 15.43 -6.87 13.59
CA PHE A 220 14.69 -7.84 14.38
C PHE A 220 14.33 -9.06 13.50
N PRO A 221 14.06 -10.24 14.08
CA PRO A 221 13.50 -11.35 13.33
C PRO A 221 12.20 -10.94 12.60
N PRO A 222 11.92 -11.50 11.41
CA PRO A 222 10.64 -11.28 10.74
C PRO A 222 9.45 -11.61 11.66
N ALA A 223 8.46 -10.74 11.66
CA ALA A 223 7.27 -10.85 12.49
C ALA A 223 6.04 -11.16 11.62
N THR A 224 5.13 -11.97 12.15
CA THR A 224 3.80 -12.19 11.60
C THR A 224 2.77 -11.81 12.64
N ILE A 225 1.86 -10.90 12.29
CA ILE A 225 0.77 -10.46 13.13
C ILE A 225 -0.54 -10.92 12.50
N GLU A 226 -1.29 -11.73 13.24
CA GLU A 226 -2.63 -12.15 12.86
C GLU A 226 -3.68 -11.29 13.57
N ARG A 227 -4.69 -10.88 12.80
CA ARG A 227 -5.90 -10.21 13.28
C ARG A 227 -7.12 -10.96 12.77
N ARG A 228 -8.13 -11.08 13.62
CA ARG A 228 -9.41 -11.66 13.27
C ARG A 228 -10.49 -10.78 13.84
N ASP A 229 -11.24 -10.16 12.96
CA ASP A 229 -12.27 -9.21 13.32
C ASP A 229 -13.61 -9.70 12.78
N SER A 230 -14.67 -9.39 13.53
CA SER A 230 -16.03 -9.61 13.08
C SER A 230 -16.62 -8.27 12.66
N VAL A 231 -16.83 -8.10 11.36
CA VAL A 231 -17.35 -6.85 10.82
C VAL A 231 -18.86 -6.96 10.73
N GLN A 232 -19.57 -6.05 11.41
CA GLN A 232 -21.02 -5.88 11.25
C GLN A 232 -21.28 -4.67 10.36
N TRP A 233 -22.12 -4.83 9.35
CA TRP A 233 -22.69 -3.74 8.58
C TRP A 233 -24.20 -3.69 8.84
N LYS A 234 -24.72 -2.49 9.09
CA LYS A 234 -26.14 -2.22 9.36
C LYS A 234 -26.81 -1.64 8.12
#